data_AF-A0A2T2RN08-F1
#
_entry.id   AF-A0A2T2RN08-F1
#
_cell.length_a   1.000
_cell.length_b   1.000
_cell.length_c   1.000
_cell.angle_alpha   90.00
_cell.angle_beta   90.00
_cell.angle_gamma   90.00
#
_symmetry.space_group_name_H-M   'P 1'
#
loop_
_entity.id
_entity.type
_entity.pdbx_description
1 polymer ?
#
loop_
_entity_poly.entity_id
_entity_poly.type
_entity_poly.pdbx_seq_one_letter_code
_entity_poly.pdbx_strand_id
1 'polypeptide(L)'
;MDIKQVLEQALQEGYLTPKMEAEVGKICDVASELSAEEYLALDHLMEALLNGEVVVVSRKQFINVMEELVLSEAITRVAEIQATSDRSLDVGELTAYALNRLPPLYATTEEGANYQRQRATQELQELISQQVNQAIAHHLDQPDFFPERQALRSNSGNELIKQISALLQSYAPHYESTSTQQ
;
A
#
# COMPACT_ATOMS: atom_id res chain seq x y z
N MET A 1 23.78 19.08 1.36
CA MET A 1 24.62 18.57 0.26
C MET A 1 25.18 19.77 -0.47
N ASP A 2 26.36 19.67 -1.06
CA ASP A 2 26.90 20.75 -1.91
C ASP A 2 26.24 20.67 -3.31
N ILE A 3 26.00 21.81 -3.97
CA ILE A 3 25.43 21.86 -5.34
C ILE A 3 26.30 21.05 -6.31
N LYS A 4 27.63 21.01 -6.09
CA LYS A 4 28.57 20.22 -6.89
C LYS A 4 28.28 18.71 -6.83
N GLN A 5 27.92 18.20 -5.66
CA GLN A 5 27.60 16.78 -5.49
C GLN A 5 26.29 16.43 -6.21
N VAL A 6 25.31 17.34 -6.19
CA VAL A 6 24.06 17.18 -6.92
C VAL A 6 24.31 17.16 -8.43
N LEU A 7 25.20 18.03 -8.92
CA LEU A 7 25.58 18.09 -10.33
C LEU A 7 26.29 16.81 -10.79
N GLU A 8 27.31 16.34 -10.06
CA GLU A 8 28.01 15.10 -10.40
C GLU A 8 27.07 13.90 -10.44
N GLN A 9 26.17 13.82 -9.46
CA GLN A 9 25.19 12.74 -9.39
C GLN A 9 24.16 12.84 -10.54
N ALA A 10 23.70 14.04 -10.87
CA ALA A 10 22.77 14.25 -11.99
C ALA A 10 23.40 13.91 -13.35
N LEU A 11 24.68 14.24 -13.56
CA LEU A 11 25.43 13.88 -14.77
C LEU A 11 25.71 12.39 -14.87
N GLN A 12 25.96 11.72 -13.73
CA GLN A 12 26.20 10.28 -13.69
C GLN A 12 24.92 9.48 -13.91
N GLU A 13 23.80 9.91 -13.33
CA GLU A 13 22.52 9.22 -13.42
C GLU A 13 21.72 9.61 -14.67
N GLY A 14 21.99 10.77 -15.29
CA GLY A 14 21.25 11.30 -16.44
C GLY A 14 19.85 11.80 -16.11
N TYR A 15 19.49 11.85 -14.83
CA TYR A 15 18.19 12.28 -14.34
C TYR A 15 18.33 13.21 -13.14
N LEU A 16 17.55 14.29 -13.12
CA LEU A 16 17.40 15.12 -11.93
C LEU A 16 16.23 14.59 -11.12
N THR A 17 16.52 14.01 -9.95
CA THR A 17 15.46 13.49 -9.08
C THR A 17 14.77 14.62 -8.31
N PRO A 18 13.50 14.46 -7.92
CA PRO A 18 12.78 15.48 -7.12
C PRO A 18 13.35 15.75 -5.72
N LYS A 19 14.30 14.92 -5.26
CA LYS A 19 15.07 15.19 -4.03
C LYS A 19 16.22 16.14 -4.32
N MET A 20 16.95 15.91 -5.41
CA MET A 20 18.03 16.78 -5.88
C MET A 20 17.52 18.19 -6.19
N GLU A 21 16.41 18.31 -6.92
CA GLU A 21 15.77 19.60 -7.21
C GLU A 21 15.40 20.36 -5.93
N ALA A 22 14.82 19.67 -4.94
CA ALA A 22 14.44 20.28 -3.68
C ALA A 22 15.66 20.74 -2.85
N GLU A 23 16.78 20.02 -2.92
CA GLU A 23 18.03 20.43 -2.27
C GLU A 23 18.65 21.66 -2.98
N VAL A 24 18.65 21.70 -4.32
CA VAL A 24 19.08 22.88 -5.08
C VAL A 24 18.20 24.08 -4.74
N GLY A 25 16.86 23.92 -4.72
CA GLY A 25 15.92 24.97 -4.34
C GLY A 25 16.16 25.50 -2.92
N LYS A 26 16.41 24.63 -1.94
CA LYS A 26 16.77 25.06 -0.57
C LYS A 26 18.06 25.84 -0.51
N ILE A 27 19.08 25.45 -1.28
CA ILE A 27 20.37 26.14 -1.29
C ILE A 27 20.21 27.53 -1.93
N CYS A 28 19.43 27.62 -3.02
CA CYS A 28 19.08 28.89 -3.65
C CYS A 28 18.22 29.81 -2.77
N ASP A 29 17.33 29.26 -1.93
CA ASP A 29 16.47 30.04 -1.02
C ASP A 29 17.21 30.53 0.23
N VAL A 30 18.22 29.78 0.71
CA VAL A 30 18.98 30.11 1.94
C VAL A 30 20.17 31.04 1.64
N ALA A 31 20.76 30.94 0.46
CA ALA A 31 21.93 31.73 0.08
C ALA A 31 21.52 32.96 -0.74
N SER A 32 21.17 34.07 -0.09
CA SER A 32 21.09 35.37 -0.78
C SER A 32 22.44 35.85 -1.35
N GLU A 33 23.55 35.15 -1.04
CA GLU A 33 24.86 35.28 -1.66
C GLU A 33 25.46 33.88 -1.92
N LEU A 34 25.11 33.23 -3.04
CA LEU A 34 25.84 32.02 -3.47
C LEU A 34 27.30 32.37 -3.72
N SER A 35 28.22 31.51 -3.30
CA SER A 35 29.63 31.61 -3.66
C SER A 35 29.81 31.48 -5.18
N ALA A 36 30.90 32.05 -5.72
CA ALA A 36 31.18 31.98 -7.16
C ALA A 36 31.25 30.54 -7.69
N GLU A 37 31.63 29.58 -6.84
CA GLU A 37 31.71 28.16 -7.20
C GLU A 37 30.34 27.49 -7.29
N GLU A 38 29.39 27.88 -6.43
CA GLU A 38 28.02 27.37 -6.46
C GLU A 38 27.25 27.92 -7.66
N TYR A 39 27.49 29.19 -8.05
CA TYR A 39 26.94 29.77 -9.28
C TYR A 39 27.43 29.04 -10.54
N LEU A 40 28.71 28.71 -10.63
CA LEU A 40 29.26 27.95 -11.77
C LEU A 40 28.67 26.54 -11.86
N ALA A 41 28.49 25.88 -10.71
CA ALA A 41 27.87 24.55 -10.68
C ALA A 41 26.38 24.61 -11.06
N LEU A 42 25.67 25.66 -10.67
CA LEU A 42 24.28 25.90 -11.07
C LEU A 42 24.17 26.16 -12.58
N ASP A 43 25.05 26.99 -13.14
CA ASP A 43 25.06 27.32 -14.58
C ASP A 43 25.33 26.07 -15.42
N HIS A 44 26.28 25.22 -14.99
CA HIS A 44 26.53 23.93 -15.63
C HIS A 44 25.34 22.97 -15.52
N LEU A 45 24.62 22.97 -14.40
CA LEU A 45 23.40 22.17 -14.24
C LEU A 45 22.30 22.66 -15.19
N MET A 46 22.15 23.98 -15.34
CA MET A 46 21.21 24.58 -16.29
C MET A 46 21.57 24.27 -17.74
N GLU A 47 22.86 24.31 -18.09
CA GLU A 47 23.35 23.94 -19.41
C GLU A 47 23.09 22.45 -19.72
N ALA A 48 23.35 21.56 -18.76
CA ALA A 48 23.06 20.13 -18.89
C ALA A 48 21.56 19.83 -19.06
N LEU A 49 20.69 20.60 -18.41
CA LEU A 49 19.23 20.53 -18.61
C LEU A 49 18.81 21.03 -20.00
N LEU A 50 19.41 22.12 -20.49
CA LEU A 50 19.12 22.69 -21.81
C LEU A 50 19.61 21.80 -22.95
N ASN A 51 20.78 21.18 -22.78
CA ASN A 51 21.37 20.25 -23.75
C ASN A 51 20.69 18.87 -23.74
N GLY A 52 19.84 18.61 -22.75
CA GLY A 52 19.10 17.34 -22.61
C GLY A 52 19.96 16.18 -22.09
N GLU A 53 21.13 16.47 -21.51
CA GLU A 53 21.98 15.48 -20.83
C GLU A 53 21.36 15.01 -19.52
N VAL A 54 20.53 15.85 -18.90
CA VAL A 54 19.79 15.54 -17.67
C VAL A 54 18.30 15.73 -17.89
N VAL A 55 17.50 14.71 -17.63
CA VAL A 55 16.03 14.78 -17.71
C VAL A 55 15.44 14.95 -16.33
N VAL A 56 14.59 15.96 -16.14
CA VAL A 56 13.87 16.16 -14.87
C VAL A 56 12.79 15.09 -14.76
N VAL A 57 12.91 14.21 -13.75
CA VAL A 57 11.87 13.22 -13.45
C VAL A 57 10.83 13.90 -12.58
N SER A 58 9.73 14.34 -13.17
CA SER A 58 8.61 14.91 -12.41
C SER A 58 8.04 13.89 -11.43
N ARG A 59 7.61 14.34 -10.23
CA ARG A 59 6.88 13.51 -9.26
C ARG A 59 5.55 13.10 -9.87
N LYS A 60 5.51 12.00 -10.62
CA LYS A 60 4.25 11.41 -11.07
C LYS A 60 3.50 10.93 -9.83
N GLN A 61 2.39 11.60 -9.52
CA GLN A 61 1.47 11.17 -8.48
C GLN A 61 0.67 10.00 -9.06
N PHE A 62 0.89 8.80 -8.54
CA PHE A 62 0.09 7.64 -8.88
C PHE A 62 -0.97 7.45 -7.81
N ILE A 63 -2.24 7.39 -8.22
CA ILE A 63 -3.35 7.14 -7.31
C ILE A 63 -4.14 5.91 -7.76
N ASN A 64 -4.49 5.03 -6.82
CA ASN A 64 -5.38 3.90 -7.09
C ASN A 64 -6.81 4.32 -6.78
N VAL A 65 -7.63 4.49 -7.82
CA VAL A 65 -9.01 4.96 -7.69
C VAL A 65 -9.89 3.95 -6.93
N MET A 66 -9.51 2.67 -6.91
CA MET A 66 -10.26 1.63 -6.20
C MET A 66 -10.25 1.84 -4.68
N GLU A 67 -9.21 2.46 -4.11
CA GLU A 67 -9.13 2.67 -2.65
C GLU A 67 -10.30 3.50 -2.14
N GLU A 68 -10.63 4.59 -2.82
CA GLU A 68 -11.74 5.48 -2.46
C GLU A 68 -13.09 4.77 -2.56
N LEU A 69 -13.32 4.04 -3.66
CA LEU A 69 -14.59 3.36 -3.93
C LEU A 69 -14.85 2.22 -2.94
N VAL A 70 -13.82 1.39 -2.68
CA VAL A 70 -13.92 0.26 -1.76
C VAL A 70 -14.07 0.74 -0.33
N LEU A 71 -13.35 1.80 0.06
CA LEU A 71 -13.47 2.40 1.39
C LEU A 71 -14.89 2.93 1.63
N SER A 72 -15.45 3.64 0.64
CA SER A 72 -16.81 4.17 0.74
C SER A 72 -17.84 3.06 0.90
N GLU A 73 -17.77 2.00 0.07
CA GLU A 73 -18.67 0.85 0.18
C GLU A 73 -18.50 0.13 1.52
N ALA A 74 -17.26 -0.10 1.97
CA ALA A 74 -16.98 -0.77 3.24
C ALA A 74 -17.55 0.00 4.43
N ILE A 75 -17.40 1.32 4.47
CA ILE A 75 -17.98 2.16 5.53
C ILE A 75 -19.50 2.04 5.55
N THR A 76 -20.16 2.12 4.39
CA THR A 76 -21.62 1.97 4.29
C THR A 76 -22.07 0.60 4.81
N ARG A 77 -21.44 -0.48 4.37
CA ARG A 77 -21.79 -1.85 4.80
C ARG A 77 -21.53 -2.08 6.28
N VAL A 78 -20.40 -1.59 6.81
CA VAL A 78 -20.08 -1.71 8.23
C VAL A 78 -21.07 -0.94 9.09
N ALA A 79 -21.47 0.26 8.66
CA ALA A 79 -22.49 1.06 9.37
C ALA A 79 -23.85 0.35 9.42
N GLU A 80 -24.29 -0.26 8.31
CA GLU A 80 -25.52 -1.06 8.26
C GLU A 80 -25.49 -2.25 9.22
N ILE A 81 -24.35 -2.94 9.29
CA ILE A 81 -24.18 -4.12 10.15
C ILE A 81 -24.08 -3.70 11.61
N GLN A 82 -23.33 -2.65 11.94
CA GLN A 82 -23.23 -2.13 13.32
C GLN A 82 -24.59 -1.64 13.85
N ALA A 83 -25.45 -1.11 12.98
CA ALA A 83 -26.81 -0.75 13.35
C ALA A 83 -27.69 -1.97 13.65
N THR A 84 -27.37 -3.14 13.07
CA THR A 84 -28.16 -4.38 13.19
C THR A 84 -27.57 -5.34 14.21
N SER A 85 -26.26 -5.29 14.45
CA SER A 85 -25.47 -6.22 15.25
C SER A 85 -24.42 -5.44 16.03
N ASP A 86 -24.29 -5.71 17.33
CA ASP A 86 -23.40 -4.99 18.26
C ASP A 86 -21.91 -5.41 18.13
N ARG A 87 -21.49 -5.79 16.91
CA ARG A 87 -20.12 -6.24 16.61
C ARG A 87 -19.31 -5.10 16.00
N SER A 88 -18.14 -4.83 16.56
CA SER A 88 -17.17 -3.90 15.97
C SER A 88 -16.42 -4.60 14.84
N LEU A 89 -16.59 -4.12 13.60
CA LEU A 89 -15.83 -4.54 12.43
C LEU A 89 -14.74 -3.49 12.14
N ASP A 90 -13.50 -3.94 11.89
CA ASP A 90 -12.43 -3.04 11.45
C ASP A 90 -12.54 -2.79 9.94
N VAL A 91 -12.83 -1.54 9.57
CA VAL A 91 -12.92 -1.10 8.17
C VAL A 91 -11.58 -1.31 7.46
N GLY A 92 -10.45 -1.14 8.16
CA GLY A 92 -9.11 -1.26 7.57
C GLY A 92 -8.80 -2.67 7.09
N GLU A 93 -9.09 -3.68 7.92
CA GLU A 93 -8.91 -5.09 7.54
C GLU A 93 -9.83 -5.49 6.38
N LEU A 94 -11.09 -5.06 6.41
CA LEU A 94 -12.07 -5.35 5.36
C LEU A 94 -11.68 -4.71 4.02
N THR A 95 -11.23 -3.45 4.03
CA THR A 95 -10.74 -2.78 2.82
C THR A 95 -9.49 -3.44 2.29
N ALA A 96 -8.52 -3.79 3.13
CA ALA A 96 -7.32 -4.49 2.71
C ALA A 96 -7.65 -5.85 2.08
N TYR A 97 -8.56 -6.61 2.67
CA TYR A 97 -9.01 -7.89 2.12
C TYR A 97 -9.63 -7.72 0.73
N ALA A 98 -10.54 -6.75 0.57
CA ALA A 98 -11.21 -6.49 -0.70
C ALA A 98 -10.23 -5.98 -1.76
N LEU A 99 -9.38 -5.00 -1.44
CA LEU A 99 -8.42 -4.40 -2.39
C LEU A 99 -7.41 -5.42 -2.93
N ASN A 100 -6.99 -6.39 -2.11
CA ASN A 100 -6.08 -7.47 -2.54
C ASN A 100 -6.70 -8.44 -3.56
N ARG A 101 -8.02 -8.36 -3.80
CA ARG A 101 -8.77 -9.23 -4.71
C ARG A 101 -9.39 -8.48 -5.89
N LEU A 102 -9.26 -7.16 -5.89
CA LEU A 102 -9.80 -6.29 -6.91
C LEU A 102 -8.69 -5.88 -7.89
N PRO A 103 -9.01 -5.72 -9.19
CA PRO A 103 -8.04 -5.19 -10.15
C PRO A 103 -7.69 -3.74 -9.76
N PRO A 104 -6.40 -3.37 -9.63
CA PRO A 104 -6.01 -2.01 -9.28
C PRO A 104 -6.24 -1.06 -10.47
N LEU A 105 -6.75 0.15 -10.20
CA LEU A 105 -7.00 1.17 -11.21
C LEU A 105 -6.13 2.40 -10.93
N TYR A 106 -4.89 2.36 -11.45
CA TYR A 106 -3.96 3.47 -11.30
C TYR A 106 -4.20 4.58 -12.32
N ALA A 107 -4.09 5.82 -11.87
CA ALA A 107 -4.09 7.02 -12.70
C ALA A 107 -2.94 7.95 -12.30
N THR A 108 -2.39 8.67 -13.30
CA THR A 108 -1.32 9.67 -13.13
C THR A 108 -1.82 11.11 -13.28
N THR A 109 -3.07 11.28 -13.70
CA THR A 109 -3.72 12.57 -13.91
C THR A 109 -5.10 12.56 -13.25
N GLU A 110 -5.59 13.72 -12.87
CA GLU A 110 -6.92 13.87 -12.28
C GLU A 110 -8.02 13.47 -13.28
N GLU A 111 -7.88 13.83 -14.55
CA GLU A 111 -8.81 13.42 -15.62
C GLU A 111 -8.84 11.89 -15.78
N GLY A 112 -7.68 11.24 -15.75
CA GLY A 112 -7.58 9.79 -15.80
C GLY A 112 -8.22 9.12 -14.58
N ALA A 113 -8.06 9.73 -13.40
CA ALA A 113 -8.69 9.23 -12.19
C ALA A 113 -10.23 9.32 -12.26
N ASN A 114 -10.76 10.43 -12.77
CA ASN A 114 -12.20 10.61 -12.97
C ASN A 114 -12.77 9.62 -13.97
N TYR A 115 -12.07 9.38 -15.09
CA TYR A 115 -12.46 8.36 -16.07
C TYR A 115 -12.50 6.95 -15.46
N GLN A 116 -11.45 6.57 -14.72
CA GLN A 116 -11.37 5.28 -14.06
C GLN A 116 -12.45 5.13 -12.97
N ARG A 117 -12.79 6.22 -12.26
CA ARG A 117 -13.88 6.23 -11.28
C ARG A 117 -15.22 5.93 -11.96
N GLN A 118 -15.54 6.66 -13.02
CA GLN A 118 -16.79 6.45 -13.78
C GLN A 118 -16.88 5.02 -14.32
N ARG A 119 -15.80 4.52 -14.91
CA ARG A 119 -15.74 3.15 -15.42
C ARG A 119 -15.93 2.12 -14.31
N ALA A 120 -15.27 2.30 -13.17
CA ALA A 120 -15.43 1.41 -12.02
C ALA A 120 -16.86 1.39 -11.48
N THR A 121 -17.52 2.55 -11.40
CA THR A 121 -18.93 2.64 -10.97
C THR A 121 -19.87 1.95 -11.97
N GLN A 122 -19.57 1.96 -13.27
CA GLN A 122 -20.42 1.34 -14.29
C GLN A 122 -20.20 -0.17 -14.41
N GLU A 123 -18.95 -0.64 -14.38
CA GLU A 123 -18.58 -2.02 -14.70
C GLU A 123 -18.23 -2.87 -13.48
N LEU A 124 -17.68 -2.25 -12.42
CA LEU A 124 -17.04 -2.96 -11.31
C LEU A 124 -17.78 -2.80 -9.98
N GLN A 125 -18.83 -1.99 -9.91
CA GLN A 125 -19.58 -1.74 -8.67
C GLN A 125 -20.11 -3.04 -8.05
N GLU A 126 -20.69 -3.93 -8.86
CA GLU A 126 -21.19 -5.23 -8.37
C GLU A 126 -20.06 -6.07 -7.79
N LEU A 127 -18.90 -6.07 -8.46
CA LEU A 127 -17.73 -6.84 -8.04
C LEU A 127 -17.14 -6.28 -6.74
N ILE A 128 -17.10 -4.95 -6.59
CA ILE A 128 -16.71 -4.26 -5.35
C ILE A 128 -17.62 -4.69 -4.20
N SER A 129 -18.94 -4.56 -4.36
CA SER A 129 -19.89 -4.96 -3.32
C SER A 129 -19.77 -6.45 -2.97
N GLN A 130 -19.55 -7.32 -3.95
CA GLN A 130 -19.30 -8.75 -3.69
C GLN A 130 -18.04 -8.98 -2.87
N GLN A 131 -16.91 -8.34 -3.19
CA GLN A 131 -15.67 -8.51 -2.45
C GLN A 131 -15.75 -7.94 -1.03
N VAL A 132 -16.44 -6.81 -0.84
CA VAL A 132 -16.69 -6.24 0.49
C VAL A 132 -17.56 -7.17 1.33
N ASN A 133 -18.64 -7.73 0.75
CA ASN A 133 -19.49 -8.70 1.45
C ASN A 133 -18.73 -9.98 1.81
N GLN A 134 -17.85 -10.47 0.93
CA GLN A 134 -16.98 -11.61 1.22
C GLN A 134 -16.00 -11.30 2.34
N ALA A 135 -15.43 -10.09 2.36
CA ALA A 135 -14.55 -9.63 3.44
C ALA A 135 -15.26 -9.66 4.79
N ILE A 136 -16.50 -9.14 4.82
CA ILE A 136 -17.34 -9.11 6.02
C ILE A 136 -17.67 -10.52 6.49
N ALA A 137 -18.14 -11.39 5.57
CA ALA A 137 -18.46 -12.78 5.91
C ALA A 137 -17.24 -13.51 6.46
N HIS A 138 -16.08 -13.35 5.81
CA HIS A 138 -14.83 -13.93 6.28
C HIS A 138 -14.46 -13.43 7.69
N HIS A 139 -14.57 -12.13 7.95
CA HIS A 139 -14.24 -11.56 9.26
C HIS A 139 -15.24 -12.01 10.36
N LEU A 140 -16.51 -12.27 10.01
CA LEU A 140 -17.51 -12.77 10.94
C LEU A 140 -17.36 -14.27 11.26
N ASP A 141 -16.91 -15.06 10.28
CA ASP A 141 -16.65 -16.50 10.41
C ASP A 141 -15.29 -16.77 11.08
N GLN A 142 -14.39 -15.78 11.09
CA GLN A 142 -13.08 -15.92 11.69
C GLN A 142 -13.23 -16.00 13.22
N PRO A 143 -12.79 -17.09 13.87
CA PRO A 143 -12.77 -17.14 15.33
C PRO A 143 -11.80 -16.06 15.84
N ASP A 144 -12.12 -15.44 16.98
CA ASP A 144 -11.27 -14.44 17.65
C ASP A 144 -9.84 -14.99 17.82
N PHE A 145 -8.98 -14.65 16.86
CA PHE A 145 -7.60 -15.10 16.83
C PHE A 145 -6.84 -14.22 17.80
N PHE A 146 -6.62 -14.71 19.02
CA PHE A 146 -5.70 -14.08 19.96
C PHE A 146 -4.30 -13.94 19.31
N PRO A 147 -3.54 -12.88 19.64
CA PRO A 147 -2.49 -12.30 18.83
C PRO A 147 -1.16 -13.05 19.00
N GLU A 148 -1.15 -14.33 18.67
CA GLU A 148 0.07 -15.10 18.53
C GLU A 148 0.20 -15.55 17.08
N ARG A 149 0.35 -14.59 16.16
CA ARG A 149 1.15 -14.84 14.96
C ARG A 149 2.60 -15.02 15.41
N GLN A 150 2.89 -16.13 16.09
CA GLN A 150 4.24 -16.64 16.19
C GLN A 150 4.57 -17.12 14.78
N ALA A 151 5.46 -16.40 14.08
CA ALA A 151 6.15 -16.97 12.94
C ALA A 151 6.64 -18.36 13.36
N LEU A 152 6.34 -19.40 12.58
CA LEU A 152 6.79 -20.76 12.86
C LEU A 152 8.30 -20.71 13.08
N ARG A 153 8.74 -20.69 14.34
CA ARG A 153 10.15 -20.64 14.67
C ARG A 153 10.72 -21.96 14.19
N SER A 154 11.60 -21.86 13.20
CA SER A 154 12.15 -23.00 12.45
C SER A 154 13.17 -23.79 13.26
N ASN A 155 12.84 -24.29 14.46
CA ASN A 155 13.73 -25.16 15.21
C ASN A 155 12.99 -26.43 15.66
N SER A 156 13.46 -27.57 15.14
CA SER A 156 13.02 -28.94 15.41
C SER A 156 11.61 -29.33 14.95
N GLY A 157 11.54 -30.23 13.96
CA GLY A 157 10.28 -30.79 13.43
C GLY A 157 9.36 -31.42 14.48
N ASN A 158 9.88 -31.78 15.65
CA ASN A 158 9.08 -32.33 16.75
C ASN A 158 8.22 -31.27 17.47
N GLU A 159 8.65 -30.00 17.48
CA GLU A 159 7.85 -28.89 18.02
C GLU A 159 6.72 -28.50 17.07
N LEU A 160 6.99 -28.52 15.76
CA LEU A 160 5.98 -28.31 14.72
C LEU A 160 4.87 -29.36 14.78
N ILE A 161 5.22 -30.64 14.96
CA ILE A 161 4.24 -31.73 15.08
C ILE A 161 3.35 -31.52 16.31
N LYS A 162 3.92 -31.11 17.45
CA LYS A 162 3.15 -30.81 18.66
C LYS A 162 2.19 -29.64 18.47
N GLN A 163 2.64 -28.55 17.85
CA GLN A 163 1.81 -27.38 17.55
C GLN A 163 0.67 -27.73 16.58
N ILE A 164 0.96 -28.51 15.53
CA ILE A 164 -0.07 -29.00 14.60
C ILE A 164 -1.05 -29.93 15.30
N SER A 165 -0.60 -30.83 16.18
CA SER A 165 -1.51 -31.71 16.92
C SER A 165 -2.45 -30.94 17.85
N ALA A 166 -1.94 -29.90 18.52
CA ALA A 166 -2.75 -29.05 19.39
C ALA A 166 -3.79 -28.26 18.60
N LEU A 167 -3.43 -27.77 17.40
CA LEU A 167 -4.37 -27.15 16.47
C LEU A 167 -5.41 -28.14 15.95
N LEU A 168 -5.03 -29.35 15.55
CA LEU A 168 -5.99 -30.34 15.07
C LEU A 168 -6.98 -30.74 16.17
N GLN A 169 -6.53 -30.83 17.42
CA GLN A 169 -7.39 -31.13 18.57
C GLN A 169 -8.36 -29.99 18.88
N SER A 170 -7.96 -28.73 18.71
CA SER A 170 -8.85 -27.58 18.91
C SER A 170 -9.89 -27.43 17.81
N TYR A 171 -9.54 -27.79 16.57
CA TYR A 171 -10.46 -27.77 15.42
C TYR A 171 -11.40 -28.99 15.37
N ALA A 172 -11.05 -30.11 16.01
CA ALA A 172 -11.86 -31.33 16.02
C ALA A 172 -11.97 -31.96 17.43
N PRO A 173 -12.65 -31.29 18.38
CA PRO A 173 -12.71 -31.71 19.78
C PRO A 173 -13.42 -33.06 20.02
N HIS A 174 -14.12 -33.60 19.01
CA HIS A 174 -14.89 -34.85 19.11
C HIS A 174 -14.36 -35.99 18.22
N TYR A 175 -13.17 -35.84 17.62
CA TYR A 175 -12.62 -36.84 16.71
C TYR A 175 -12.25 -38.16 17.42
N GLU A 176 -11.78 -38.10 18.67
CA GLU A 176 -11.32 -39.29 19.41
C GLU A 176 -12.43 -40.04 20.18
N SER A 177 -13.66 -39.53 20.24
CA SER A 177 -14.73 -40.13 21.07
C SER A 177 -15.31 -41.47 20.58
N THR A 178 -14.74 -42.10 19.56
CA THR A 178 -15.25 -43.38 19.02
C THR A 178 -14.16 -44.41 18.74
N SER A 179 -13.42 -44.85 19.75
CA SER A 179 -12.65 -46.11 19.64
C SER A 179 -12.42 -46.87 20.96
N THR A 180 -13.36 -46.79 21.91
CA THR A 180 -13.37 -47.69 23.08
C THR A 180 -14.77 -48.22 23.36
N GLN A 181 -15.25 -49.12 22.51
CA GLN A 181 -16.21 -50.14 22.89
C GLN A 181 -15.84 -51.46 22.20
N GLN A 182 -15.00 -52.25 22.88
CA GLN A 182 -15.09 -53.72 22.99
C GLN A 182 -14.08 -54.21 24.03
#